data_AF-A0A439U4N0-F1
#
_entry.id   AF-A0A439U4N0-F1
#
_cell.length_a   1.000
_cell.length_b   1.000
_cell.length_c   1.000
_cell.angle_alpha   90.00
_cell.angle_beta   90.00
_cell.angle_gamma   90.00
#
_symmetry.space_group_name_H-M   'P 1'
#
loop_
_entity.id
_entity.type
_entity.pdbx_description
1 polymer ?
#
loop_
_entity_poly.entity_id
_entity_poly.type
_entity_poly.pdbx_seq_one_letter_code
_entity_poly.pdbx_strand_id
1 'polypeptide(L)'
;MGAIISLVAGFVGIPRPVAGVIAWAALAVAVSGAALGGYELIKHWGADEVRAKIEKENTDAIHKGIDARMSLDECIDAGGVYDFRRQRCDAATLGPR
;
A
#
# COMPACT_ATOMS: atom_id res chain seq x y z
N MET A 1 32.42 32.86 1.05
CA MET A 1 31.43 32.21 1.94
C MET A 1 31.73 32.36 3.43
N GLY A 2 32.99 32.34 3.90
CA GLY A 2 33.29 32.46 5.34
C GLY A 2 33.08 33.85 5.98
N ALA A 3 33.21 34.93 5.22
CA ALA A 3 33.13 36.30 5.73
C ALA A 3 31.71 36.74 6.16
N ILE A 4 30.67 36.18 5.54
CA ILE A 4 29.28 36.54 5.84
C ILE A 4 28.84 35.81 7.13
N ILE A 5 29.23 34.54 7.27
CA ILE A 5 28.95 33.72 8.46
C ILE A 5 29.65 34.31 9.69
N SER A 6 30.90 34.79 9.54
CA SER A 6 31.64 35.40 10.64
C SER A 6 31.11 36.76 11.08
N LEU A 7 30.51 37.54 10.16
CA LEU A 7 29.90 38.84 10.44
C LEU A 7 28.54 38.67 11.15
N VAL A 8 27.72 37.71 10.70
CA VAL A 8 26.44 37.38 11.37
C VAL A 8 26.68 36.78 12.76
N ALA A 9 27.67 35.89 12.92
CA ALA A 9 28.03 35.35 14.23
C ALA A 9 28.54 36.44 15.19
N GLY A 10 29.27 37.44 14.68
CA GLY A 10 29.71 38.60 15.44
C GLY A 10 28.57 39.55 15.84
N PHE A 11 27.55 39.70 15.00
CA PHE A 11 26.41 40.59 15.25
C PHE A 11 25.40 40.01 16.27
N VAL A 12 25.33 38.68 16.39
CA VAL A 12 24.46 37.97 17.35
C VAL A 12 25.17 37.69 18.70
N GLY A 13 26.46 38.03 18.82
CA GLY A 13 27.24 37.81 20.04
C GLY A 13 27.54 36.34 20.35
N ILE A 14 27.32 35.44 19.38
CA ILE A 14 27.52 34.00 19.55
C ILE A 14 29.02 33.68 19.35
N PRO A 15 29.69 33.08 20.34
CA PRO A 15 31.09 32.70 20.19
C PRO A 15 31.23 31.77 18.98
N ARG A 16 32.24 31.99 18.13
CA ARG A 16 32.54 31.13 16.96
C ARG A 16 32.51 29.61 17.23
N PRO A 17 32.99 29.08 18.38
CA PRO A 17 32.84 27.65 18.66
C PRO A 17 31.38 27.21 18.86
N VAL A 18 30.54 28.07 19.46
CA VAL A 18 29.11 27.79 19.68
C VAL A 18 28.35 27.74 18.35
N ALA A 19 28.70 28.61 17.40
CA ALA A 19 28.12 28.55 16.05
C ALA A 19 28.44 27.23 15.34
N GLY A 20 29.65 26.69 15.52
CA GLY A 20 30.02 25.37 15.00
C GLY A 20 29.22 24.23 15.64
N VAL A 21 29.02 24.27 16.96
CA VAL A 21 28.22 23.28 17.69
C VAL A 21 26.77 23.30 17.24
N ILE A 22 26.18 24.50 17.07
CA ILE A 22 24.79 24.65 16.58
C ILE A 22 24.66 24.09 15.16
N ALA A 23 25.61 24.36 14.28
CA ALA A 23 25.59 23.85 12.91
C ALA A 23 25.61 22.32 12.88
N TRP A 24 26.47 21.69 13.67
CA TRP A 24 26.53 20.23 13.78
C TRP A 24 25.29 19.62 14.44
N ALA A 25 24.74 20.28 15.46
CA ALA A 25 23.51 19.84 16.12
C ALA A 25 22.31 19.88 15.14
N ALA A 26 22.18 20.96 14.37
CA ALA A 26 21.14 21.08 13.35
C ALA A 26 21.27 20.00 12.27
N LEU A 27 22.50 19.71 11.83
CA LEU A 27 22.76 18.65 10.88
C LEU A 27 22.36 17.27 11.44
N ALA A 28 22.73 16.97 12.69
CA ALA A 28 22.39 15.72 13.34
C ALA A 28 20.88 15.53 13.45
N VAL A 29 20.14 16.57 13.86
CA VAL A 29 18.66 16.52 13.94
C VAL A 29 18.05 16.31 12.56
N ALA A 30 18.53 17.01 11.54
CA ALA A 30 18.01 16.86 10.17
C ALA A 30 18.23 15.44 9.64
N VAL A 31 19.42 14.86 9.83
CA VAL A 31 19.74 13.50 9.38
C VAL A 31 18.93 12.45 10.15
N SER A 32 18.85 12.56 11.48
CA SER A 32 18.05 11.63 12.30
C SER A 32 16.56 11.73 11.99
N GLY A 33 16.04 12.95 11.79
CA GLY A 33 14.65 13.17 11.39
C GLY A 33 14.33 12.59 10.02
N ALA A 34 15.23 12.75 9.04
CA ALA A 34 15.07 12.18 7.71
C ALA A 34 15.10 10.63 7.73
N ALA A 35 15.99 10.04 8.53
CA ALA A 35 16.08 8.58 8.67
C ALA A 35 14.82 7.98 9.30
N LEU A 36 14.35 8.56 10.42
CA LEU A 36 13.15 8.10 11.11
C LEU A 36 11.88 8.38 10.30
N GLY A 37 11.74 9.59 9.76
CA GLY A 37 10.60 9.98 8.94
C GLY A 37 10.51 9.18 7.64
N GLY A 38 11.65 8.92 6.99
CA GLY A 38 11.71 8.08 5.80
C GLY A 38 11.33 6.62 6.08
N TYR A 39 11.79 6.06 7.20
CA TYR A 39 11.43 4.69 7.60
C TYR A 39 9.92 4.54 7.86
N GLU A 40 9.33 5.46 8.61
CA GLU A 40 7.88 5.46 8.88
C GLU A 40 7.05 5.67 7.61
N LEU A 41 7.48 6.56 6.71
CA LEU A 41 6.82 6.78 5.42
C LEU A 41 6.81 5.53 4.55
N ILE A 42 7.95 4.86 4.39
CA ILE A 42 8.05 3.63 3.61
C ILE A 42 7.15 2.53 4.19
N LYS A 43 7.10 2.43 5.53
CA LYS A 43 6.26 1.43 6.21
C LYS A 43 4.77 1.72 6.04
N HIS A 44 4.37 2.99 6.12
CA HIS A 44 2.99 3.39 5.88
C HIS A 44 2.54 3.09 4.45
N TRP A 45 3.37 3.45 3.47
CA TRP A 45 3.07 3.22 2.06
C TRP A 45 3.02 1.73 1.72
N GLY A 46 3.94 0.94 2.29
CA GLY A 46 3.92 -0.52 2.15
C GLY A 46 2.71 -1.17 2.80
N ALA A 47 2.27 -0.68 3.96
CA ALA A 47 1.07 -1.17 4.63
C ALA A 47 -0.20 -0.86 3.83
N ASP A 48 -0.31 0.35 3.27
CA ASP A 48 -1.44 0.77 2.46
C ASP A 48 -1.50 0.01 1.13
N GLU A 49 -0.36 -0.27 0.50
CA GLU A 49 -0.29 -1.06 -0.74
C GLU A 49 -0.69 -2.52 -0.51
N VAL A 50 -0.24 -3.13 0.58
CA VAL A 50 -0.65 -4.49 0.97
C VAL A 50 -2.14 -4.53 1.30
N ARG A 51 -2.65 -3.54 2.04
CA ARG A 51 -4.07 -3.49 2.42
C ARG A 51 -4.98 -3.30 1.20
N ALA A 52 -4.61 -2.42 0.28
CA ALA A 52 -5.31 -2.24 -1.00
C ALA A 52 -5.31 -3.51 -1.85
N LYS A 53 -4.20 -4.27 -1.86
CA LYS A 53 -4.11 -5.54 -2.58
C LYS A 53 -5.01 -6.60 -1.96
N ILE A 54 -5.05 -6.72 -0.64
CA ILE A 54 -5.94 -7.65 0.08
C ILE A 54 -7.42 -7.29 -0.14
N GLU A 55 -7.78 -6.01 -0.05
CA GLU A 55 -9.15 -5.53 -0.30
C GLU A 55 -9.62 -5.89 -1.73
N LYS A 56 -8.72 -5.72 -2.72
CA LYS A 56 -8.98 -6.07 -4.12
C LYS A 56 -9.12 -7.58 -4.32
N GLU A 57 -8.25 -8.39 -3.74
CA GLU A 57 -8.30 -9.86 -3.84
C GLU A 57 -9.53 -10.44 -3.16
N ASN A 58 -9.95 -9.92 -2.00
CA ASN A 58 -11.19 -10.34 -1.34
C ASN A 58 -12.43 -9.98 -2.16
N THR A 59 -12.46 -8.79 -2.74
CA THR A 59 -13.59 -8.36 -3.58
C THR A 59 -13.73 -9.24 -4.83
N ASP A 60 -12.62 -9.64 -5.44
CA ASP A 60 -12.58 -10.57 -6.57
C ASP A 60 -13.05 -11.99 -6.16
N ALA A 61 -12.62 -12.48 -5.00
CA ALA A 61 -13.06 -13.76 -4.48
C ALA A 61 -14.57 -13.80 -4.18
N ILE A 62 -15.13 -12.71 -3.63
CA ILE A 62 -16.58 -12.60 -3.40
C ILE A 62 -17.34 -12.60 -4.73
N HIS A 63 -16.90 -11.81 -5.72
CA HIS A 63 -17.55 -11.79 -7.03
C HIS A 63 -17.52 -13.15 -7.71
N LYS A 64 -16.36 -13.84 -7.71
CA LYS A 64 -16.25 -15.21 -8.23
C LYS A 64 -17.14 -16.20 -7.48
N GLY A 65 -17.29 -16.03 -6.17
CA GLY A 65 -18.18 -16.85 -5.35
C GLY A 65 -19.67 -16.64 -5.69
N ILE A 66 -20.08 -15.40 -5.96
CA ILE A 66 -21.46 -15.08 -6.38
C ILE A 66 -21.72 -15.61 -7.79
N ASP A 67 -20.80 -15.40 -8.73
CA ASP A 67 -20.92 -15.87 -10.12
C ASP A 67 -20.97 -17.41 -10.21
N ALA A 68 -20.15 -18.10 -9.41
CA ALA A 68 -20.18 -19.56 -9.31
C ALA A 68 -21.50 -20.08 -8.72
N ARG A 69 -22.09 -19.38 -7.74
CA ARG A 69 -23.41 -19.76 -7.20
C ARG A 69 -24.52 -19.52 -8.22
N MET A 70 -24.49 -18.40 -8.93
CA MET A 70 -25.49 -18.05 -9.93
C MET A 70 -25.47 -19.05 -11.09
N SER A 71 -24.29 -19.41 -11.59
CA SER A 71 -24.13 -20.43 -12.65
C SER A 71 -24.50 -21.85 -12.22
N LEU A 72 -24.34 -22.19 -10.93
CA LEU A 72 -24.82 -23.45 -10.37
C LEU A 72 -26.36 -23.49 -10.34
N ASP A 73 -26.99 -22.43 -9.84
CA ASP A 73 -28.45 -22.33 -9.74
C ASP A 73 -29.10 -22.37 -11.12
N GLU A 74 -28.60 -21.60 -12.08
CA GLU A 74 -29.06 -21.61 -13.48
C GLU A 74 -28.93 -23.01 -14.11
N CYS A 75 -27.87 -23.75 -13.79
CA CYS A 75 -27.68 -25.10 -14.29
C CYS A 75 -28.72 -26.08 -13.72
N ILE A 76 -28.97 -26.01 -12.41
CA ILE A 76 -29.93 -26.87 -11.72
C ILE A 76 -31.36 -26.55 -12.20
N ASP A 77 -31.69 -25.26 -12.33
CA ASP A 77 -32.99 -24.80 -12.82
C ASP A 77 -33.24 -25.21 -14.28
N ALA A 78 -32.19 -25.25 -15.11
CA ALA A 78 -32.25 -25.78 -16.47
C ALA A 78 -32.34 -27.33 -16.52
N GLY A 79 -32.32 -28.01 -15.37
CA GLY A 79 -32.34 -29.47 -15.28
C GLY A 79 -31.01 -30.14 -15.66
N GLY A 80 -29.92 -29.39 -15.71
CA GLY A 80 -28.57 -29.89 -15.96
C GLY A 80 -27.89 -30.45 -14.71
N VAL A 81 -26.76 -31.12 -14.91
CA VAL A 81 -25.90 -31.60 -13.82
C VAL A 81 -24.63 -30.78 -13.80
N TYR A 82 -24.39 -30.07 -12.70
CA TYR A 82 -23.21 -29.22 -12.58
C TYR A 82 -21.96 -30.05 -12.27
N ASP A 83 -20.92 -29.94 -13.11
CA ASP A 83 -19.61 -30.52 -12.87
C ASP A 83 -18.73 -29.54 -12.07
N PHE A 84 -18.61 -29.78 -10.76
CA PHE A 84 -17.76 -28.99 -9.87
C PHE A 84 -16.26 -29.04 -10.21
N ARG A 85 -15.80 -30.09 -10.89
CA ARG A 85 -14.40 -30.25 -11.28
C ARG A 85 -14.05 -29.38 -12.49
N ARG A 86 -14.99 -29.21 -13.42
CA ARG A 86 -14.85 -28.37 -14.61
C ARG A 86 -15.48 -26.98 -14.48
N GLN A 87 -16.18 -26.71 -13.38
CA GLN A 87 -16.97 -25.49 -13.14
C GLN A 87 -17.89 -25.17 -14.33
N ARG A 88 -18.58 -26.20 -14.83
CA ARG A 88 -19.45 -26.09 -16.00
C ARG A 88 -20.71 -26.90 -15.81
N CYS A 89 -21.81 -26.38 -16.36
CA CYS A 89 -23.04 -27.14 -16.46
C CYS A 89 -22.90 -28.18 -17.57
N ASP A 90 -23.05 -29.47 -17.22
CA ASP A 90 -23.25 -30.53 -18.21
C ASP A 90 -24.76 -30.64 -18.42
N ALA A 91 -25.24 -30.13 -19.55
CA ALA A 91 -26.66 -30.17 -19.87
C ALA A 91 -27.08 -31.65 -19.98
N ALA A 92 -28.01 -32.09 -19.13
CA ALA A 92 -28.71 -33.33 -19.38
C ALA A 92 -29.34 -33.20 -20.76
N THR A 93 -29.00 -34.12 -21.66
CA THR A 93 -29.49 -34.18 -23.03
C THR A 93 -31.01 -34.44 -23.03
N LEU A 94 -31.81 -33.43 -22.70
CA LEU A 94 -33.20 -33.36 -23.11
C LEU A 94 -33.19 -32.45 -24.33
N GLY A 95 -33.18 -33.09 -25.50
CA GLY A 95 -33.26 -32.44 -26.80
C GLY A 95 -34.48 -31.50 -26.92
N PRO A 96 -34.59 -30.79 -28.05
CA PRO A 96 -35.52 -29.68 -28.23
C PRO A 96 -36.96 -30.08 -27.88
N ARG A 97 -37.64 -29.23 -27.12
CA ARG A 97 -39.10 -29.16 -27.07
C ARG A 97 -39.54 -27.87 -27.75
#